data_AF-A0A5C7RZB5-F1
#
_entry.id   AF-A0A5C7RZB5-F1
#
_cell.length_a   1.000
_cell.length_b   1.000
_cell.length_c   1.000
_cell.angle_alpha   90.00
_cell.angle_beta   90.00
_cell.angle_gamma   90.00
#
_symmetry.space_group_name_H-M   'P 1'
#
loop_
_entity.id
_entity.type
_entity.pdbx_description
1 polymer ?
#
loop_
_entity_poly.entity_id
_entity_poly.type
_entity_poly.pdbx_seq_one_letter_code
_entity_poly.pdbx_strand_id
1 'polypeptide(L)'
;MKRIFGVTVLILAAVVSDQPAAAQQTKAAFAKPADVASIGPLTPVERGALARAYVLKWGGYVQQVYRVPVGVWAQRMVPTFAHADADNFRNALKRATYEGASAMLSGAGAKLSDEQVIDSMARADLAPTGVRQEVVTKALGSAAADLVFTPVTPCRILDTRVAGGVLAGTFTRDFNAVVGVGGNFSSQGGSATDCGMAAAGQAAVVINLTAVTPTGAGFATAYPFGTTRPLASSVNYTAGAIVNNSIVVKLPSPLTTKDFTLYTFATSDYVADIVGYYAPPVATALECSRQFGSFVNVPANTYGFGVSATCPTGYTATGLGIEAAANVAMADSAISSTGGTVFTYNLGGTAQSTRAWVQCCRVPGR
;
A
#
# COMPACT_ATOMS: atom_id res chain seq x y z
N MET A 1 -68.93 -15.17 -40.59
CA MET A 1 -70.12 -15.33 -39.73
C MET A 1 -69.71 -16.03 -38.44
N LYS A 2 -70.27 -15.62 -37.28
CA LYS A 2 -70.49 -16.37 -35.99
C LYS A 2 -69.38 -17.27 -35.40
N ARG A 3 -69.24 -17.46 -34.07
CA ARG A 3 -69.59 -16.73 -32.83
C ARG A 3 -68.87 -17.44 -31.63
N ILE A 4 -68.14 -16.67 -30.80
CA ILE A 4 -68.13 -16.56 -29.30
C ILE A 4 -68.02 -17.80 -28.36
N PHE A 5 -67.36 -17.56 -27.20
CA PHE A 5 -67.32 -18.29 -25.90
C PHE A 5 -66.33 -19.49 -25.80
N GLY A 6 -65.50 -19.64 -24.76
CA GLY A 6 -65.16 -18.78 -23.62
C GLY A 6 -65.67 -19.27 -22.26
N VAL A 7 -64.83 -19.95 -21.47
CA VAL A 7 -65.05 -20.28 -20.04
C VAL A 7 -63.72 -20.23 -19.27
N THR A 8 -63.75 -19.58 -18.10
CA THR A 8 -62.72 -19.57 -17.04
C THR A 8 -63.33 -20.22 -15.79
N VAL A 9 -62.55 -20.83 -14.88
CA VAL A 9 -62.64 -20.69 -13.39
C VAL A 9 -61.92 -21.81 -12.58
N LEU A 10 -61.12 -21.32 -11.62
CA LEU A 10 -60.50 -21.78 -10.36
C LEU A 10 -60.48 -23.25 -9.82
N ILE A 11 -59.26 -23.64 -9.38
CA ILE A 11 -58.76 -23.95 -7.99
C ILE A 11 -59.57 -24.85 -7.01
N LEU A 12 -58.94 -25.96 -6.55
CA LEU A 12 -58.71 -26.45 -5.15
C LEU A 12 -57.86 -27.76 -5.27
N ALA A 13 -56.70 -28.01 -4.63
CA ALA A 13 -56.36 -28.21 -3.19
C ALA A 13 -57.18 -29.35 -2.52
N ALA A 14 -56.66 -30.28 -1.71
CA ALA A 14 -55.30 -30.67 -1.25
C ALA A 14 -55.37 -32.07 -0.59
N VAL A 15 -54.27 -32.61 -0.02
CA VAL A 15 -54.17 -33.52 1.19
C VAL A 15 -52.68 -33.98 1.35
N VAL A 16 -51.91 -33.40 2.31
CA VAL A 16 -51.52 -33.93 3.66
C VAL A 16 -50.37 -34.97 3.58
N SER A 17 -49.24 -34.91 4.31
CA SER A 17 -48.68 -33.97 5.32
C SER A 17 -47.12 -33.84 5.13
N ASP A 18 -46.22 -33.36 6.02
CA ASP A 18 -46.24 -33.00 7.46
C ASP A 18 -45.15 -31.95 7.88
N GLN A 19 -44.94 -31.81 9.19
CA GLN A 19 -44.05 -30.91 9.96
C GLN A 19 -42.54 -31.32 10.09
N PRO A 20 -41.63 -30.50 10.67
CA PRO A 20 -41.58 -29.03 10.81
C PRO A 20 -40.20 -28.37 10.45
N ALA A 21 -40.11 -27.05 10.65
CA ALA A 21 -39.07 -26.11 10.25
C ALA A 21 -37.60 -26.31 10.72
N ALA A 22 -36.68 -25.85 9.86
CA ALA A 22 -35.35 -25.34 10.22
C ALA A 22 -35.05 -24.05 9.42
N ALA A 23 -34.29 -23.12 9.98
CA ALA A 23 -34.29 -21.70 9.58
C ALA A 23 -33.59 -21.38 8.24
N GLN A 24 -34.14 -20.40 7.50
CA GLN A 24 -33.49 -19.78 6.35
C GLN A 24 -32.29 -18.92 6.79
N GLN A 25 -31.08 -19.24 6.28
CA GLN A 25 -30.01 -18.26 6.16
C GLN A 25 -29.93 -17.78 4.71
N THR A 26 -30.50 -16.61 4.44
CA THR A 26 -30.28 -15.88 3.19
C THR A 26 -28.85 -15.36 3.14
N LYS A 27 -27.98 -16.05 2.40
CA LYS A 27 -26.71 -15.46 1.94
C LYS A 27 -27.05 -14.34 0.94
N ALA A 28 -27.14 -13.11 1.47
CA ALA A 28 -27.18 -11.91 0.64
C ALA A 28 -25.96 -11.91 -0.30
N ALA A 29 -26.19 -11.60 -1.57
CA ALA A 29 -25.12 -11.53 -2.55
C ALA A 29 -24.13 -10.41 -2.15
N PHE A 30 -22.84 -10.74 -2.06
CA PHE A 30 -21.80 -9.73 -1.96
C PHE A 30 -21.75 -8.96 -3.27
N ALA A 31 -22.38 -7.77 -3.27
CA ALA A 31 -22.30 -6.86 -4.40
C ALA A 31 -20.83 -6.46 -4.63
N LYS A 32 -20.37 -6.59 -5.88
CA LYS A 32 -19.07 -6.10 -6.33
C LYS A 32 -18.94 -4.61 -5.95
N PRO A 33 -17.81 -4.15 -5.37
CA PRO A 33 -17.55 -2.72 -5.27
C PRO A 33 -17.63 -2.11 -6.67
N ALA A 34 -18.47 -1.10 -6.85
CA ALA A 34 -18.55 -0.39 -8.12
C ALA A 34 -17.21 0.30 -8.40
N ASP A 35 -16.76 0.22 -9.65
CA ASP A 35 -15.65 1.02 -10.14
C ASP A 35 -16.06 2.50 -10.05
N VAL A 36 -15.55 3.22 -9.06
CA VAL A 36 -15.99 4.59 -8.73
C VAL A 36 -15.41 5.57 -9.73
N ALA A 37 -16.26 6.16 -10.58
CA ALA A 37 -15.89 7.31 -11.40
C ALA A 37 -15.38 8.45 -10.50
N SER A 38 -14.28 9.10 -10.91
CA SER A 38 -13.61 10.11 -10.08
C SER A 38 -14.56 11.24 -9.70
N ILE A 39 -14.64 11.57 -8.40
CA ILE A 39 -15.67 12.50 -7.89
C ILE A 39 -15.18 13.97 -7.99
N GLY A 40 -14.03 14.20 -8.61
CA GLY A 40 -13.43 15.52 -8.78
C GLY A 40 -12.73 16.05 -7.52
N PRO A 41 -12.10 17.24 -7.62
CA PRO A 41 -11.25 17.79 -6.55
C PRO A 41 -12.06 18.13 -5.30
N LEU A 42 -11.48 17.87 -4.12
CA LEU A 42 -12.06 18.23 -2.82
C LEU A 42 -11.93 19.72 -2.55
N THR A 43 -13.00 20.34 -2.06
CA THR A 43 -12.92 21.68 -1.44
C THR A 43 -12.15 21.64 -0.11
N PRO A 44 -11.63 22.78 0.39
CA PRO A 44 -10.92 22.81 1.68
C PRO A 44 -11.76 22.32 2.86
N VAL A 45 -13.08 22.56 2.85
CA VAL A 45 -14.00 22.14 3.91
C VAL A 45 -14.19 20.62 3.90
N GLU A 46 -14.43 20.02 2.74
CA GLU A 46 -14.54 18.57 2.59
C GLU A 46 -13.22 17.87 2.96
N ARG A 47 -12.09 18.40 2.50
CA ARG A 47 -10.75 17.89 2.84
C ARG A 47 -10.48 17.94 4.35
N GLY A 48 -10.88 19.02 5.02
CA GLY A 48 -10.82 19.13 6.48
C GLY A 48 -11.72 18.11 7.20
N ALA A 49 -12.91 17.84 6.67
CA ALA A 49 -13.81 16.82 7.21
C ALA A 49 -13.24 15.40 7.06
N LEU A 50 -12.65 15.07 5.90
CA LEU A 50 -11.98 13.78 5.66
C LEU A 50 -10.75 13.60 6.54
N ALA A 51 -9.94 14.66 6.74
CA ALA A 51 -8.79 14.64 7.65
C ALA A 51 -9.22 14.37 9.10
N ARG A 52 -10.28 15.06 9.57
CA ARG A 52 -10.86 14.82 10.90
C ARG A 52 -11.37 13.38 11.04
N ALA A 53 -12.08 12.86 10.04
CA ALA A 53 -12.57 11.49 10.03
C ALA A 53 -11.43 10.47 10.08
N TYR A 54 -10.33 10.72 9.35
CA TYR A 54 -9.15 9.85 9.34
C TYR A 54 -8.44 9.80 10.70
N VAL A 55 -8.23 10.97 11.31
CA VAL A 55 -7.62 11.09 12.64
C VAL A 55 -8.49 10.44 13.72
N LEU A 56 -9.81 10.58 13.64
CA LEU A 56 -10.74 9.93 14.58
C LEU A 56 -10.76 8.40 14.41
N LYS A 57 -10.74 7.88 13.18
CA LYS A 57 -10.74 6.44 12.91
C LYS A 57 -9.48 5.75 13.45
N TRP A 58 -8.33 6.39 13.29
CA TRP A 58 -7.04 5.73 13.50
C TRP A 58 -6.22 6.22 14.71
N GLY A 59 -6.55 7.37 15.29
CA GLY A 59 -5.77 7.95 16.38
C GLY A 59 -5.63 7.02 17.59
N GLY A 60 -6.70 6.33 18.00
CA GLY A 60 -6.65 5.36 19.09
C GLY A 60 -5.68 4.19 18.83
N TYR A 61 -5.72 3.63 17.61
CA TYR A 61 -4.80 2.57 17.18
C TYR A 61 -3.34 3.06 17.17
N VAL A 62 -3.08 4.25 16.62
CA VAL A 62 -1.73 4.86 16.62
C VAL A 62 -1.23 5.16 18.04
N GLN A 63 -2.10 5.54 18.97
CA GLN A 63 -1.69 5.74 20.36
C GLN A 63 -1.40 4.42 21.10
N GLN A 64 -2.15 3.36 20.82
CA GLN A 64 -2.04 2.07 21.52
C GLN A 64 -0.92 1.18 20.97
N VAL A 65 -0.93 0.94 19.66
CA VAL A 65 0.05 0.07 18.97
C VAL A 65 1.36 0.81 18.76
N TYR A 66 1.28 2.04 18.25
CA TYR A 66 2.44 2.83 17.85
C TYR A 66 2.99 3.76 18.94
N ARG A 67 2.31 3.88 20.09
CA ARG A 67 2.74 4.66 21.27
C ARG A 67 3.00 6.15 20.98
N VAL A 68 2.49 6.68 19.86
CA VAL A 68 2.60 8.10 19.49
C VAL A 68 1.36 8.85 19.96
N PRO A 69 1.48 9.98 20.68
CA PRO A 69 0.34 10.82 21.05
C PRO A 69 -0.44 11.30 19.81
N VAL A 70 -1.76 11.17 19.80
CA VAL A 70 -2.62 11.44 18.62
C VAL A 70 -2.41 12.84 18.06
N GLY A 71 -2.27 13.86 18.91
CA GLY A 71 -2.05 15.25 18.47
C GLY A 71 -0.76 15.44 17.67
N VAL A 72 0.34 14.80 18.09
CA VAL A 72 1.62 14.81 17.37
C VAL A 72 1.48 14.15 16.00
N TRP A 73 0.87 12.97 15.97
CA TRP A 73 0.69 12.21 14.74
C TRP A 73 -0.22 12.96 13.76
N ALA A 74 -1.34 13.48 14.23
CA ALA A 74 -2.28 14.27 13.43
C ALA A 74 -1.61 15.51 12.81
N GLN A 75 -0.79 16.25 13.57
CA GLN A 75 -0.03 17.40 13.06
C GLN A 75 0.93 17.00 11.92
N ARG A 76 1.64 15.87 12.07
CA ARG A 76 2.57 15.36 11.03
C ARG A 76 1.85 14.88 9.76
N MET A 77 0.58 14.49 9.87
CA MET A 77 -0.25 14.09 8.73
C MET A 77 -0.88 15.26 7.97
N VAL A 78 -0.85 16.50 8.50
CA VAL A 78 -1.46 17.68 7.84
C VAL A 78 -0.97 17.90 6.40
N PRO A 79 0.35 17.85 6.08
CA PRO A 79 0.81 17.97 4.70
C PRO A 79 0.26 16.85 3.79
N THR A 80 0.24 15.61 4.29
CA THR A 80 -0.32 14.47 3.56
C THR A 80 -1.82 14.66 3.30
N PHE A 81 -2.60 15.12 4.29
CA PHE A 81 -4.02 15.43 4.10
C PHE A 81 -4.25 16.61 3.14
N ALA A 82 -3.36 17.61 3.12
CA ALA A 82 -3.45 18.75 2.22
C ALA A 82 -3.25 18.33 0.75
N HIS A 83 -2.26 17.47 0.48
CA HIS A 83 -1.84 17.11 -0.88
C HIS A 83 -2.38 15.78 -1.40
N ALA A 84 -3.01 14.93 -0.57
CA ALA A 84 -3.60 13.67 -1.02
C ALA A 84 -4.62 13.88 -2.15
N ASP A 85 -4.59 12.98 -3.14
CA ASP A 85 -5.59 12.95 -4.19
C ASP A 85 -7.02 12.75 -3.61
N ALA A 86 -8.01 13.32 -4.29
CA ALA A 86 -9.39 13.39 -3.82
C ALA A 86 -10.04 12.00 -3.66
N ASP A 87 -9.86 11.11 -4.63
CA ASP A 87 -10.46 9.78 -4.61
C ASP A 87 -9.66 8.83 -3.70
N ASN A 88 -8.33 8.95 -3.71
CA ASN A 88 -7.47 8.27 -2.74
C ASN A 88 -7.85 8.60 -1.29
N PHE A 89 -8.09 9.87 -0.94
CA PHE A 89 -8.51 10.25 0.40
C PHE A 89 -9.88 9.65 0.78
N ARG A 90 -10.87 9.72 -0.14
CA ARG A 90 -12.19 9.08 0.05
C ARG A 90 -12.07 7.56 0.22
N ASN A 91 -11.16 6.91 -0.50
CA ASN A 91 -10.95 5.47 -0.44
C ASN A 91 -10.12 5.02 0.78
N ALA A 92 -9.22 5.86 1.29
CA ALA A 92 -8.42 5.58 2.48
C ALA A 92 -9.30 5.37 3.73
N LEU A 93 -10.40 6.11 3.86
CA LEU A 93 -11.36 5.93 4.95
C LEU A 93 -12.14 4.61 4.89
N LYS A 94 -12.24 3.98 3.70
CA LYS A 94 -12.96 2.71 3.49
C LYS A 94 -12.14 1.48 3.91
N ARG A 95 -10.82 1.62 4.06
CA ARG A 95 -9.89 0.53 4.41
C ARG A 95 -10.13 0.01 5.83
N ALA A 96 -10.00 -1.31 6.03
CA ALA A 96 -10.18 -1.96 7.32
C ALA A 96 -8.92 -1.93 8.20
N THR A 97 -7.75 -1.69 7.61
CA THR A 97 -6.44 -1.56 8.31
C THR A 97 -5.87 -0.15 8.22
N TYR A 98 -5.08 0.24 9.22
CA TYR A 98 -4.42 1.56 9.27
C TYR A 98 -3.34 1.69 8.19
N GLU A 99 -2.65 0.60 7.93
CA GLU A 99 -1.55 0.45 7.00
C GLU A 99 -2.10 0.54 5.56
N GLY A 100 -3.19 -0.17 5.27
CA GLY A 100 -3.93 -0.04 4.01
C GLY A 100 -4.52 1.35 3.80
N ALA A 101 -5.04 1.99 4.86
CA ALA A 101 -5.53 3.37 4.82
C ALA A 101 -4.39 4.37 4.53
N SER A 102 -3.23 4.21 5.17
CA SER A 102 -2.10 5.13 5.05
C SER A 102 -1.40 4.96 3.70
N ALA A 103 -1.30 3.72 3.20
CA ALA A 103 -0.90 3.44 1.82
C ALA A 103 -1.86 4.13 0.83
N MET A 104 -3.18 4.04 1.02
CA MET A 104 -4.14 4.69 0.12
C MET A 104 -4.01 6.22 0.13
N LEU A 105 -3.85 6.82 1.30
CA LEU A 105 -3.68 8.28 1.41
C LEU A 105 -2.42 8.80 0.71
N SER A 106 -1.36 7.99 0.66
CA SER A 106 -0.09 8.29 -0.04
C SER A 106 -0.08 7.86 -1.52
N GLY A 107 -1.21 7.39 -2.06
CA GLY A 107 -1.30 6.89 -3.44
C GLY A 107 -0.74 5.47 -3.65
N ALA A 108 -0.24 4.81 -2.61
CA ALA A 108 0.23 3.42 -2.63
C ALA A 108 -0.88 2.39 -2.37
N GLY A 109 -2.12 2.80 -2.03
CA GLY A 109 -3.15 1.90 -1.47
C GLY A 109 -3.82 0.94 -2.43
N ALA A 110 -3.43 0.89 -3.71
CA ALA A 110 -3.74 -0.26 -4.56
C ALA A 110 -2.94 -1.52 -4.14
N LYS A 111 -1.88 -1.36 -3.31
CA LYS A 111 -0.82 -2.36 -3.10
C LYS A 111 -0.91 -3.17 -1.79
N LEU A 112 -1.92 -2.92 -0.96
CA LEU A 112 -2.23 -3.72 0.24
C LEU A 112 -3.73 -4.01 0.25
N SER A 113 -4.11 -5.28 0.14
CA SER A 113 -5.45 -5.72 0.54
C SER A 113 -5.50 -5.80 2.07
N ASP A 114 -6.68 -5.59 2.67
CA ASP A 114 -6.80 -5.64 4.14
C ASP A 114 -6.50 -7.06 4.66
N GLU A 115 -6.76 -8.11 3.86
CA GLU A 115 -6.41 -9.51 4.14
C GLU A 115 -4.89 -9.74 4.19
N GLN A 116 -4.11 -9.10 3.31
CA GLN A 116 -2.64 -9.26 3.28
C GLN A 116 -1.98 -8.67 4.53
N VAL A 117 -2.51 -7.54 5.02
CA VAL A 117 -2.05 -6.94 6.28
C VAL A 117 -2.44 -7.84 7.46
N ILE A 118 -3.69 -8.32 7.52
CA ILE A 118 -4.18 -9.22 8.57
C ILE A 118 -3.34 -10.51 8.66
N ASP A 119 -3.05 -11.18 7.53
CA ASP A 119 -2.24 -12.41 7.52
C ASP A 119 -0.78 -12.13 7.94
N SER A 120 -0.20 -10.98 7.58
CA SER A 120 1.13 -10.59 8.06
C SER A 120 1.19 -10.33 9.58
N MET A 121 0.16 -9.70 10.15
CA MET A 121 0.10 -9.43 11.60
C MET A 121 -0.21 -10.70 12.39
N ALA A 122 -1.13 -11.54 11.92
CA ALA A 122 -1.45 -12.82 12.54
C ALA A 122 -0.22 -13.74 12.62
N ARG A 123 0.66 -13.74 11.61
CA ARG A 123 1.93 -14.48 11.63
C ARG A 123 2.97 -13.91 12.59
N ALA A 124 2.88 -12.63 12.96
CA ALA A 124 3.76 -12.00 13.94
C ALA A 124 3.34 -12.35 15.39
N ASP A 125 2.03 -12.34 15.68
CA ASP A 125 1.50 -12.60 17.03
C ASP A 125 1.36 -14.10 17.38
N LEU A 126 1.36 -15.01 16.40
CA LEU A 126 1.17 -16.45 16.61
C LEU A 126 2.46 -17.30 16.69
N ALA A 127 3.65 -16.68 16.69
CA ALA A 127 4.92 -17.42 16.77
C ALA A 127 5.11 -18.07 18.17
N PRO A 128 5.01 -19.41 18.32
CA PRO A 128 5.11 -20.03 19.64
C PRO A 128 6.58 -20.12 20.07
N THR A 129 6.87 -19.75 21.31
CA THR A 129 8.19 -19.95 21.94
C THR A 129 8.56 -21.45 21.95
N GLY A 130 9.41 -21.87 21.02
CA GLY A 130 9.94 -23.25 20.98
C GLY A 130 9.95 -23.93 19.61
N VAL A 131 9.22 -23.41 18.61
CA VAL A 131 9.35 -23.92 17.23
C VAL A 131 10.68 -23.42 16.67
N ARG A 132 11.57 -24.34 16.26
CA ARG A 132 12.76 -23.95 15.48
C ARG A 132 12.25 -23.23 14.24
N GLN A 133 12.71 -22.00 14.00
CA GLN A 133 12.45 -21.35 12.72
C GLN A 133 12.88 -22.32 11.62
N GLU A 134 11.92 -22.71 10.79
CA GLU A 134 12.23 -23.35 9.52
C GLU A 134 13.21 -22.42 8.80
N VAL A 135 14.31 -22.98 8.28
CA VAL A 135 15.32 -22.19 7.56
C VAL A 135 14.75 -21.87 6.18
N VAL A 136 13.77 -20.97 6.17
CA VAL A 136 13.22 -20.38 4.97
C VAL A 136 14.37 -19.67 4.29
N THR A 137 14.72 -20.13 3.08
CA THR A 137 15.67 -19.43 2.23
C THR A 137 15.22 -17.98 2.11
N LYS A 138 16.09 -17.03 2.50
CA LYS A 138 15.75 -15.60 2.47
C LYS A 138 15.46 -15.21 1.02
N ALA A 139 14.17 -15.20 0.67
CA ALA A 139 13.70 -14.87 -0.66
C ALA A 139 13.94 -13.37 -0.91
N LEU A 140 15.06 -13.07 -1.58
CA LEU A 140 15.46 -11.71 -1.91
C LEU A 140 14.34 -10.99 -2.66
N GLY A 141 13.87 -9.87 -2.10
CA GLY A 141 12.72 -9.12 -2.58
C GLY A 141 11.41 -9.39 -1.84
N SER A 142 11.43 -10.06 -0.68
CA SER A 142 10.23 -10.29 0.12
C SER A 142 9.61 -8.99 0.63
N ALA A 143 8.40 -8.66 0.17
CA ALA A 143 7.65 -7.46 0.58
C ALA A 143 7.38 -7.36 2.10
N ALA A 144 7.45 -8.48 2.82
CA ALA A 144 7.19 -8.55 4.27
C ALA A 144 8.47 -8.64 5.13
N ALA A 145 9.64 -8.93 4.55
CA ALA A 145 10.85 -9.28 5.31
C ALA A 145 12.14 -8.59 4.84
N ASP A 146 12.14 -7.98 3.65
CA ASP A 146 13.28 -7.26 3.10
C ASP A 146 13.05 -5.76 3.10
N LEU A 147 14.16 -5.02 3.00
CA LEU A 147 14.16 -3.59 2.73
C LEU A 147 14.87 -3.36 1.39
N VAL A 148 14.26 -2.59 0.51
CA VAL A 148 14.86 -2.15 -0.76
C VAL A 148 15.47 -0.78 -0.54
N PHE A 149 16.70 -0.60 -1.05
CA PHE A 149 17.30 0.73 -1.18
C PHE A 149 16.67 1.46 -2.37
N THR A 150 16.00 2.58 -2.09
CA THR A 150 15.54 3.51 -3.11
C THR A 150 16.48 4.72 -3.14
N PRO A 151 17.25 4.94 -4.22
CA PRO A 151 18.04 6.16 -4.37
C PRO A 151 17.12 7.36 -4.53
N VAL A 152 17.55 8.52 -4.05
CA VAL A 152 16.92 9.81 -4.34
C VAL A 152 17.96 10.76 -4.96
N THR A 153 17.50 11.75 -5.72
CA THR A 153 18.37 12.86 -6.11
C THR A 153 18.94 13.50 -4.84
N PRO A 154 20.28 13.63 -4.69
CA PRO A 154 20.88 14.13 -3.47
C PRO A 154 20.28 15.45 -3.02
N CYS A 155 19.77 15.48 -1.79
CA CYS A 155 18.92 16.56 -1.30
C CYS A 155 19.27 16.91 0.14
N ARG A 156 19.36 18.20 0.47
CA ARG A 156 19.69 18.62 1.84
C ARG A 156 18.52 18.40 2.77
N ILE A 157 18.72 17.60 3.82
CA ILE A 157 17.73 17.47 4.89
C ILE A 157 18.03 18.36 6.08
N LEU A 158 19.29 18.74 6.35
CA LEU A 158 19.60 19.73 7.39
C LEU A 158 20.86 20.54 7.09
N ASP A 159 20.89 21.78 7.59
CA ASP A 159 22.05 22.67 7.60
C ASP A 159 22.00 23.57 8.85
N THR A 160 22.79 23.26 9.87
CA THR A 160 22.71 23.98 11.16
C THR A 160 23.22 25.41 11.08
N ARG A 161 24.02 25.72 10.05
CA ARG A 161 24.49 27.07 9.71
C ARG A 161 23.36 27.97 9.22
N VAL A 162 22.28 27.38 8.70
CA VAL A 162 21.11 28.08 8.14
C VAL A 162 19.97 28.13 9.16
N ALA A 163 19.71 27.05 9.90
CA ALA A 163 18.66 27.03 10.92
C ALA A 163 19.03 26.21 12.17
N GLY A 164 18.56 26.66 13.33
CA GLY A 164 18.84 26.04 14.63
C GLY A 164 20.23 26.35 15.22
N GLY A 165 21.19 26.79 14.40
CA GLY A 165 22.53 27.20 14.83
C GLY A 165 23.42 26.03 15.27
N VAL A 166 24.70 26.36 15.51
CA VAL A 166 25.76 25.42 15.92
C VAL A 166 25.35 24.52 17.09
N LEU A 167 25.77 23.26 17.05
CA LEU A 167 25.57 22.33 18.18
C LEU A 167 26.78 22.48 19.12
N ALA A 168 26.52 22.78 20.40
CA ALA A 168 27.54 22.85 21.43
C ALA A 168 28.19 21.48 21.69
N GLY A 169 29.44 21.47 22.16
CA GLY A 169 30.12 20.24 22.58
C GLY A 169 29.32 19.46 23.63
N THR A 170 29.34 18.14 23.52
CA THR A 170 28.54 17.18 24.30
C THR A 170 27.01 17.28 24.18
N PHE A 171 26.49 18.06 23.24
CA PHE A 171 25.05 18.26 23.02
C PHE A 171 24.40 17.21 22.10
N THR A 172 23.09 17.06 22.19
CA THR A 172 22.24 16.25 21.30
C THR A 172 21.11 17.08 20.70
N ARG A 173 20.85 16.94 19.39
CA ARG A 173 19.69 17.57 18.74
C ARG A 173 18.94 16.58 17.86
N ASP A 174 17.62 16.68 17.87
CA ASP A 174 16.72 15.79 17.13
C ASP A 174 16.28 16.40 15.80
N PHE A 175 16.39 15.61 14.75
CA PHE A 175 16.13 16.02 13.38
C PHE A 175 15.07 15.15 12.71
N ASN A 176 14.51 15.71 11.65
CA ASN A 176 13.69 15.00 10.69
C ASN A 176 14.56 14.51 9.53
N ALA A 177 14.39 13.26 9.14
CA ALA A 177 14.90 12.71 7.89
C ALA A 177 13.76 12.41 6.92
N VAL A 178 12.53 12.26 7.40
CA VAL A 178 11.32 11.99 6.62
C VAL A 178 10.25 13.04 6.98
N VAL A 179 9.52 13.51 5.98
CA VAL A 179 8.36 14.38 6.12
C VAL A 179 7.18 13.79 5.35
N GLY A 180 5.95 14.19 5.67
CA GLY A 180 4.79 13.82 4.87
C GLY A 180 4.87 14.40 3.45
N VAL A 181 4.10 13.85 2.52
CA VAL A 181 4.08 14.28 1.11
C VAL A 181 3.77 15.78 1.01
N GLY A 182 4.59 16.52 0.26
CA GLY A 182 4.50 17.98 0.16
C GLY A 182 4.96 18.72 1.43
N GLY A 183 5.64 18.03 2.35
CA GLY A 183 6.38 18.63 3.46
C GLY A 183 7.72 19.22 3.00
N ASN A 184 8.49 19.76 3.96
CA ASN A 184 9.84 20.29 3.70
C ASN A 184 10.73 20.24 4.95
N PHE A 185 12.02 20.47 4.73
CA PHE A 185 13.07 20.48 5.76
C PHE A 185 13.58 21.89 6.11
N SER A 186 12.93 22.95 5.62
CA SER A 186 13.37 24.35 5.80
C SER A 186 13.53 24.74 7.28
N SER A 187 12.73 24.17 8.18
CA SER A 187 12.79 24.40 9.63
C SER A 187 14.09 23.93 10.30
N GLN A 188 14.88 23.09 9.61
CA GLN A 188 16.20 22.62 10.02
C GLN A 188 17.29 22.93 8.99
N GLY A 189 17.05 23.92 8.11
CA GLY A 189 18.02 24.41 7.12
C GLY A 189 18.13 23.54 5.87
N GLY A 190 17.24 22.56 5.71
CA GLY A 190 17.17 21.68 4.54
C GLY A 190 16.33 22.25 3.39
N SER A 191 16.06 21.37 2.42
CA SER A 191 15.29 21.65 1.21
C SER A 191 13.87 22.13 1.52
N ALA A 192 13.34 22.99 0.64
CA ALA A 192 11.95 23.43 0.62
C ALA A 192 10.97 22.35 0.09
N THR A 193 11.41 21.10 -0.05
CA THR A 193 10.64 19.95 -0.55
C THR A 193 10.85 18.73 0.34
N ASP A 194 10.04 17.68 0.13
CA ASP A 194 10.17 16.36 0.76
C ASP A 194 11.31 15.50 0.17
N CYS A 195 12.22 16.10 -0.60
CA CYS A 195 13.28 15.43 -1.34
C CYS A 195 12.80 14.32 -2.31
N GLY A 196 11.52 14.36 -2.74
CA GLY A 196 10.91 13.34 -3.59
C GLY A 196 10.61 12.03 -2.86
N MET A 197 10.63 12.03 -1.52
CA MET A 197 10.43 10.83 -0.71
C MET A 197 8.94 10.50 -0.51
N ALA A 198 8.29 10.05 -1.58
CA ALA A 198 6.85 9.76 -1.58
C ALA A 198 6.43 8.45 -0.86
N ALA A 199 7.36 7.70 -0.27
CA ALA A 199 7.05 6.47 0.47
C ALA A 199 6.74 6.78 1.95
N ALA A 200 5.79 6.05 2.53
CA ALA A 200 5.64 5.93 3.98
C ALA A 200 6.18 4.56 4.43
N GLY A 201 6.95 4.51 5.52
CA GLY A 201 7.51 3.27 6.06
C GLY A 201 9.01 3.08 5.85
N GLN A 202 9.78 4.16 5.69
CA GLN A 202 11.25 4.11 5.74
C GLN A 202 11.71 3.54 7.08
N ALA A 203 12.46 2.43 7.03
CA ALA A 203 13.07 1.81 8.20
C ALA A 203 14.48 2.36 8.47
N ALA A 204 15.14 2.93 7.46
CA ALA A 204 16.40 3.65 7.58
C ALA A 204 16.57 4.66 6.43
N VAL A 205 17.43 5.65 6.62
CA VAL A 205 17.87 6.60 5.58
C VAL A 205 19.38 6.47 5.34
N VAL A 206 19.83 6.80 4.14
CA VAL A 206 21.24 6.89 3.80
C VAL A 206 21.58 8.36 3.60
N ILE A 207 22.42 8.89 4.48
CA ILE A 207 22.78 10.31 4.51
C ILE A 207 24.29 10.48 4.43
N ASN A 208 24.73 11.51 3.72
CA ASN A 208 26.08 12.02 3.80
C ASN A 208 26.13 13.08 4.91
N LEU A 209 26.61 12.70 6.09
CA LEU A 209 26.72 13.58 7.26
C LEU A 209 28.08 14.29 7.23
N THR A 210 28.06 15.62 7.22
CA THR A 210 29.25 16.48 7.21
C THR A 210 29.34 17.25 8.52
N ALA A 211 30.49 17.16 9.21
CA ALA A 211 30.87 18.06 10.29
C ALA A 211 31.61 19.27 9.68
N VAL A 212 31.24 20.47 10.07
CA VAL A 212 31.77 21.73 9.54
C VAL A 212 32.46 22.50 10.65
N THR A 213 33.75 22.73 10.46
CA THR A 213 34.65 23.50 11.32
C THR A 213 34.46 23.26 12.83
N PRO A 214 34.63 22.02 13.34
CA PRO A 214 34.57 21.74 14.77
C PRO A 214 35.57 22.57 15.58
N THR A 215 35.21 22.98 16.79
CA THR A 215 36.12 23.74 17.68
C THR A 215 37.23 22.89 18.30
N GLY A 216 37.15 21.56 18.19
CA GLY A 216 38.07 20.60 18.81
C GLY A 216 38.02 19.25 18.10
N ALA A 217 38.99 18.38 18.39
CA ALA A 217 38.94 17.01 17.93
C ALA A 217 37.81 16.22 18.63
N GLY A 218 37.19 15.29 17.91
CA GLY A 218 36.06 14.53 18.42
C GLY A 218 35.31 13.76 17.34
N PHE A 219 34.03 13.52 17.59
CA PHE A 219 33.16 12.76 16.71
C PHE A 219 31.70 13.21 16.83
N ALA A 220 30.89 12.83 15.85
CA ALA A 220 29.43 12.89 15.92
C ALA A 220 28.85 11.47 15.83
N THR A 221 27.67 11.26 16.42
CA THR A 221 26.91 10.01 16.30
C THR A 221 25.46 10.33 15.95
N ALA A 222 25.00 9.85 14.78
CA ALA A 222 23.60 9.87 14.38
C ALA A 222 22.95 8.51 14.69
N TYR A 223 21.81 8.52 15.38
CA TYR A 223 21.14 7.31 15.88
C TYR A 223 19.61 7.48 15.91
N PRO A 224 18.82 6.39 15.95
CA PRO A 224 17.36 6.51 15.91
C PRO A 224 16.84 7.33 17.09
N PHE A 225 15.91 8.24 16.83
CA PHE A 225 15.34 9.07 17.90
C PHE A 225 14.69 8.21 19.00
N GLY A 226 14.81 8.65 20.26
CA GLY A 226 14.25 7.94 21.41
C GLY A 226 15.00 6.67 21.82
N THR A 227 16.16 6.38 21.22
CA THR A 227 17.03 5.24 21.61
C THR A 227 18.26 5.71 22.38
N THR A 228 18.91 4.82 23.12
CA THR A 228 20.19 5.10 23.79
C THR A 228 21.30 5.32 22.75
N ARG A 229 22.06 6.41 22.89
CA ARG A 229 23.20 6.73 22.00
C ARG A 229 24.20 5.55 21.95
N PRO A 230 24.51 5.00 20.76
CA PRO A 230 25.55 3.99 20.60
C PRO A 230 26.96 4.52 20.98
N LEU A 231 27.89 3.60 21.25
CA LEU A 231 29.31 3.93 21.42
C LEU A 231 30.03 4.24 20.10
N ALA A 232 29.46 3.87 18.96
CA ALA A 232 30.07 4.07 17.65
C ALA A 232 29.96 5.52 17.16
N SER A 233 31.02 6.02 16.54
CA SER A 233 31.07 7.29 15.82
C SER A 233 30.44 7.15 14.42
N SER A 234 29.66 8.15 14.00
CA SER A 234 29.22 8.31 12.61
C SER A 234 30.23 9.09 11.76
N VAL A 235 30.90 10.09 12.31
CA VAL A 235 32.01 10.82 11.67
C VAL A 235 33.02 11.24 12.75
N ASN A 236 34.32 11.13 12.45
CA ASN A 236 35.41 11.57 13.33
C ASN A 236 36.12 12.76 12.70
N TYR A 237 36.58 13.70 13.52
CA TYR A 237 37.12 14.98 13.03
C TYR A 237 38.19 15.57 13.97
N THR A 238 38.99 16.46 13.42
CA THR A 238 39.91 17.35 14.14
C THR A 238 39.35 18.79 14.17
N ALA A 239 39.95 19.66 14.98
CA ALA A 239 39.58 21.07 15.03
C ALA A 239 39.73 21.73 13.64
N GLY A 240 38.77 22.58 13.27
CA GLY A 240 38.75 23.32 12.00
C GLY A 240 38.46 22.50 10.74
N ALA A 241 38.36 21.16 10.83
CA ALA A 241 38.16 20.30 9.68
C ALA A 241 36.76 20.47 9.04
N ILE A 242 36.65 20.19 7.74
CA ILE A 242 35.36 19.94 7.08
C ILE A 242 35.43 18.53 6.53
N VAL A 243 34.70 17.60 7.15
CA VAL A 243 34.77 16.17 6.84
C VAL A 243 33.39 15.55 6.85
N ASN A 244 33.17 14.63 5.92
CA ASN A 244 31.91 13.93 5.73
C ASN A 244 32.06 12.42 5.84
N ASN A 245 30.97 11.74 6.17
CA ASN A 245 30.85 10.29 6.04
C ASN A 245 29.45 9.90 5.58
N SER A 246 29.36 8.91 4.70
CA SER A 246 28.08 8.34 4.27
C SER A 246 27.67 7.22 5.23
N ILE A 247 26.49 7.35 5.83
CA ILE A 247 26.01 6.48 6.90
C ILE A 247 24.57 6.04 6.67
N VAL A 248 24.23 4.84 7.13
CA VAL A 248 22.85 4.35 7.21
C VAL A 248 22.32 4.63 8.62
N VAL A 249 21.34 5.52 8.74
CA VAL A 249 20.70 5.84 10.02
C VAL A 249 19.35 5.11 10.07
N LYS A 250 19.24 4.12 10.96
CA LYS A 250 17.97 3.46 11.26
C LYS A 250 16.99 4.48 11.84
N LEU A 251 15.73 4.41 11.42
CA LEU A 251 14.66 5.26 11.96
C LEU A 251 13.86 4.49 13.03
N PRO A 252 13.16 5.21 13.93
CA PRO A 252 12.10 4.65 14.75
C PRO A 252 11.07 3.92 13.88
N SER A 253 10.64 2.75 14.35
CA SER A 253 9.54 1.99 13.77
C SER A 253 8.52 1.77 14.88
N PRO A 254 7.40 2.51 14.90
CA PRO A 254 6.94 3.51 13.92
C PRO A 254 7.73 4.83 13.97
N LEU A 255 7.59 5.67 12.94
CA LEU A 255 8.12 7.04 12.93
C LEU A 255 7.43 7.88 14.03
N THR A 256 8.21 8.63 14.81
CA THR A 256 7.74 9.41 15.99
C THR A 256 7.84 10.92 15.76
N THR A 257 7.76 11.79 16.78
CA THR A 257 7.97 13.26 16.67
C THR A 257 9.22 13.65 15.89
N LYS A 258 10.27 12.84 15.97
CA LYS A 258 11.56 13.00 15.31
C LYS A 258 12.05 11.65 14.78
N ASP A 259 13.00 11.71 13.85
CA ASP A 259 13.38 10.53 13.07
C ASP A 259 14.80 10.08 13.44
N PHE A 260 15.72 11.00 13.75
CA PHE A 260 17.01 10.66 14.35
C PHE A 260 17.53 11.75 15.29
N THR A 261 18.40 11.35 16.21
CA THR A 261 19.14 12.25 17.09
C THR A 261 20.59 12.30 16.64
N LEU A 262 21.17 13.50 16.60
CA LEU A 262 22.59 13.73 16.37
C LEU A 262 23.25 14.19 17.67
N TYR A 263 24.20 13.39 18.16
CA TYR A 263 25.13 13.77 19.21
C TYR A 263 26.40 14.39 18.61
N THR A 264 26.96 15.41 19.24
CA THR A 264 28.29 15.96 18.93
C THR A 264 29.21 15.94 20.15
N PHE A 265 30.47 15.56 19.96
CA PHE A 265 31.47 15.61 21.02
C PHE A 265 32.02 17.03 21.23
N ALA A 266 32.52 17.68 20.17
CA ALA A 266 32.95 19.07 20.20
C ALA A 266 31.88 20.01 19.62
N THR A 267 32.00 21.32 19.82
CA THR A 267 31.09 22.29 19.19
C THR A 267 31.34 22.28 17.68
N SER A 268 30.30 22.10 16.87
CA SER A 268 30.42 22.04 15.40
C SER A 268 29.08 22.31 14.73
N ASP A 269 29.13 22.84 13.51
CA ASP A 269 28.00 22.83 12.60
C ASP A 269 27.91 21.49 11.84
N TYR A 270 26.70 21.13 11.43
CA TYR A 270 26.40 19.91 10.72
C TYR A 270 25.54 20.17 9.49
N VAL A 271 25.83 19.41 8.44
CA VAL A 271 25.08 19.38 7.20
C VAL A 271 24.80 17.91 6.88
N ALA A 272 23.57 17.58 6.51
CA ALA A 272 23.25 16.23 6.03
C ALA A 272 22.46 16.29 4.72
N ASP A 273 22.99 15.60 3.72
CA ASP A 273 22.37 15.41 2.42
C ASP A 273 21.90 13.96 2.31
N ILE A 274 20.61 13.73 2.06
CA ILE A 274 20.05 12.39 1.85
C ILE A 274 20.31 11.92 0.42
N VAL A 275 20.73 10.66 0.26
CA VAL A 275 21.04 10.04 -1.05
C VAL A 275 20.16 8.82 -1.36
N GLY A 276 19.43 8.33 -0.35
CA GLY A 276 18.41 7.30 -0.52
C GLY A 276 17.85 6.84 0.82
N TYR A 277 16.96 5.85 0.78
CA TYR A 277 16.35 5.27 1.96
C TYR A 277 16.09 3.77 1.79
N TYR A 278 15.92 3.09 2.91
CA TYR A 278 15.52 1.69 2.99
C TYR A 278 14.06 1.60 3.44
N ALA A 279 13.19 1.02 2.60
CA ALA A 279 11.79 0.76 2.91
C ALA A 279 11.39 -0.64 2.43
N PRO A 280 10.31 -1.26 2.96
CA PRO A 280 9.79 -2.52 2.45
C PRO A 280 9.46 -2.44 0.94
N PRO A 281 9.70 -3.49 0.14
CA PRO A 281 9.37 -3.49 -1.29
C PRO A 281 7.86 -3.26 -1.51
N VAL A 282 7.51 -2.11 -2.07
CA VAL A 282 6.10 -1.75 -2.32
C VAL A 282 5.62 -2.35 -3.65
N ALA A 283 5.28 -3.64 -3.63
CA ALA A 283 4.86 -4.42 -4.81
C ALA A 283 3.86 -3.64 -5.69
N THR A 284 4.20 -3.37 -6.95
CA THR A 284 3.29 -2.62 -7.82
C THR A 284 2.13 -3.50 -8.24
N ALA A 285 0.96 -3.25 -7.64
CA ALA A 285 -0.29 -3.87 -8.01
C ALA A 285 -0.51 -3.71 -9.53
N LEU A 286 -0.74 -4.84 -10.20
CA LEU A 286 -1.08 -4.85 -11.61
C LEU A 286 -2.51 -4.31 -11.78
N GLU A 287 -2.68 -3.32 -12.65
CA GLU A 287 -4.00 -2.93 -13.11
C GLU A 287 -4.48 -4.01 -14.06
N CYS A 288 -5.46 -4.81 -13.60
CA CYS A 288 -5.98 -5.95 -14.33
C CYS A 288 -7.45 -5.76 -14.67
N SER A 289 -7.82 -6.03 -15.91
CA SER A 289 -9.21 -6.03 -16.41
C SER A 289 -9.53 -7.35 -17.10
N ARG A 290 -10.78 -7.82 -17.01
CA ARG A 290 -11.26 -8.95 -17.82
C ARG A 290 -11.86 -8.44 -19.12
N GLN A 291 -11.35 -8.94 -20.24
CA GLN A 291 -11.89 -8.69 -21.56
C GLN A 291 -12.64 -9.93 -22.03
N PHE A 292 -13.90 -9.75 -22.43
CA PHE A 292 -14.82 -10.84 -22.74
C PHE A 292 -15.00 -10.98 -24.24
N GLY A 293 -14.87 -12.22 -24.74
CA GLY A 293 -15.26 -12.56 -26.10
C GLY A 293 -16.77 -12.65 -26.28
N SER A 294 -17.19 -12.97 -27.50
CA SER A 294 -18.59 -13.23 -27.85
C SER A 294 -19.11 -14.50 -27.18
N PHE A 295 -20.43 -14.53 -26.91
CA PHE A 295 -21.11 -15.77 -26.53
C PHE A 295 -21.18 -16.74 -27.71
N VAL A 296 -20.96 -18.01 -27.39
CA VAL A 296 -21.04 -19.16 -28.28
C VAL A 296 -22.01 -20.17 -27.67
N ASN A 297 -22.93 -20.69 -28.47
CA ASN A 297 -23.85 -21.74 -28.04
C ASN A 297 -23.20 -23.11 -28.25
N VAL A 298 -23.13 -23.91 -27.19
CA VAL A 298 -22.49 -25.24 -27.19
C VAL A 298 -23.59 -26.30 -27.04
N PRO A 299 -23.86 -27.14 -28.06
CA PRO A 299 -24.85 -28.20 -27.97
C PRO A 299 -24.58 -29.18 -26.82
N ALA A 300 -25.61 -29.91 -26.39
CA ALA A 300 -25.49 -30.94 -25.37
C ALA A 300 -24.41 -31.98 -25.73
N ASN A 301 -23.62 -32.43 -24.75
CA ASN A 301 -22.57 -33.46 -24.92
C ASN A 301 -21.60 -33.19 -26.09
N THR A 302 -21.29 -31.92 -26.34
CA THR A 302 -20.50 -31.48 -27.51
C THR A 302 -19.45 -30.46 -27.10
N TYR A 303 -18.38 -30.35 -27.91
CA TYR A 303 -17.35 -29.31 -27.75
C TYR A 303 -17.78 -27.97 -28.35
N GLY A 304 -17.40 -26.88 -27.69
CA GLY A 304 -17.51 -25.51 -28.18
C GLY A 304 -16.15 -24.86 -28.27
N PHE A 305 -15.96 -23.97 -29.24
CA PHE A 305 -14.75 -23.15 -29.38
C PHE A 305 -15.08 -21.68 -29.14
N GLY A 306 -14.34 -21.02 -28.25
CA GLY A 306 -14.46 -19.61 -27.95
C GLY A 306 -13.12 -18.89 -28.05
N VAL A 307 -13.15 -17.64 -28.53
CA VAL A 307 -12.00 -16.73 -28.51
C VAL A 307 -12.27 -15.63 -27.48
N SER A 308 -11.25 -15.22 -26.72
CA SER A 308 -11.37 -14.04 -25.87
C SER A 308 -11.39 -12.77 -26.73
N ALA A 309 -11.79 -11.65 -26.13
CA ALA A 309 -11.41 -10.36 -26.69
C ALA A 309 -9.88 -10.15 -26.58
N THR A 310 -9.35 -9.22 -27.36
CA THR A 310 -7.94 -8.81 -27.29
C THR A 310 -7.73 -7.83 -26.13
N CYS A 311 -6.60 -7.94 -25.43
CA CYS A 311 -6.18 -6.99 -24.42
C CYS A 311 -5.97 -5.58 -25.01
N PRO A 312 -6.32 -4.50 -24.29
CA PRO A 312 -6.04 -3.14 -24.73
C PRO A 312 -4.54 -2.89 -24.87
N THR A 313 -4.15 -1.94 -25.72
CA THR A 313 -2.75 -1.53 -25.88
C THR A 313 -2.10 -1.20 -24.54
N GLY A 314 -0.90 -1.76 -24.30
CA GLY A 314 -0.18 -1.62 -23.03
C GLY A 314 -0.57 -2.62 -21.93
N TYR A 315 -1.52 -3.53 -22.19
CA TYR A 315 -1.83 -4.66 -21.32
C TYR A 315 -1.34 -5.98 -21.93
N THR A 316 -0.88 -6.89 -21.08
CA THR A 316 -0.51 -8.25 -21.44
C THR A 316 -1.54 -9.22 -20.87
N ALA A 317 -1.91 -10.25 -21.65
CA ALA A 317 -2.74 -11.34 -21.16
C ALA A 317 -1.96 -12.20 -20.13
N THR A 318 -2.55 -12.40 -18.95
CA THR A 318 -1.94 -13.14 -17.83
C THR A 318 -2.76 -14.33 -17.35
N GLY A 319 -3.97 -14.51 -17.89
CA GLY A 319 -4.82 -15.67 -17.62
C GLY A 319 -6.02 -15.73 -18.55
N LEU A 320 -6.62 -16.91 -18.68
CA LEU A 320 -7.85 -17.16 -19.43
C LEU A 320 -8.88 -17.84 -18.54
N GLY A 321 -10.13 -17.76 -18.95
CA GLY A 321 -11.18 -18.60 -18.42
C GLY A 321 -12.45 -18.55 -19.27
N ILE A 322 -13.51 -19.13 -18.74
CA ILE A 322 -14.85 -19.05 -19.33
C ILE A 322 -15.84 -18.41 -18.35
N GLU A 323 -16.87 -17.84 -18.93
CA GLU A 323 -18.12 -17.55 -18.26
C GLU A 323 -19.19 -18.38 -18.97
N ALA A 324 -19.83 -19.28 -18.24
CA ALA A 324 -20.77 -20.24 -18.79
C ALA A 324 -21.91 -20.53 -17.81
N ALA A 325 -23.02 -21.02 -18.34
CA ALA A 325 -24.04 -21.67 -17.55
C ALA A 325 -23.52 -23.00 -16.95
N ALA A 326 -24.28 -23.56 -16.01
CA ALA A 326 -23.91 -24.80 -15.32
C ALA A 326 -23.69 -25.97 -16.31
N ASN A 327 -22.80 -26.88 -15.94
CA ASN A 327 -22.39 -28.07 -16.71
C ASN A 327 -21.54 -27.80 -17.96
N VAL A 328 -20.94 -26.60 -18.12
CA VAL A 328 -19.88 -26.38 -19.12
C VAL A 328 -18.51 -26.35 -18.43
N ALA A 329 -17.57 -27.16 -18.92
CA ALA A 329 -16.18 -27.20 -18.45
C ALA A 329 -15.23 -26.63 -19.51
N MET A 330 -14.08 -26.10 -19.09
CA MET A 330 -12.94 -25.88 -20.00
C MET A 330 -12.28 -27.23 -20.26
N ALA A 331 -12.15 -27.57 -21.54
CA ALA A 331 -11.48 -28.80 -21.99
C ALA A 331 -10.01 -28.54 -22.36
N ASP A 332 -9.73 -27.39 -22.98
CA ASP A 332 -8.38 -26.94 -23.33
C ASP A 332 -8.34 -25.40 -23.47
N SER A 333 -7.17 -24.78 -23.39
CA SER A 333 -7.00 -23.33 -23.57
C SER A 333 -5.59 -22.96 -24.02
N ALA A 334 -5.47 -22.01 -24.94
CA ALA A 334 -4.19 -21.45 -25.38
C ALA A 334 -4.16 -19.92 -25.20
N ILE A 335 -3.16 -19.41 -24.48
CA ILE A 335 -2.97 -17.99 -24.21
C ILE A 335 -1.84 -17.42 -25.09
N SER A 336 -2.05 -16.22 -25.64
CA SER A 336 -1.04 -15.42 -26.31
C SER A 336 -0.71 -14.19 -25.45
N SER A 337 0.22 -13.33 -25.86
CA SER A 337 0.50 -12.08 -25.13
C SER A 337 -0.67 -11.08 -25.12
N THR A 338 -1.65 -11.24 -26.02
CA THR A 338 -2.74 -10.27 -26.25
C THR A 338 -4.14 -10.85 -26.10
N GLY A 339 -4.30 -12.14 -25.80
CA GLY A 339 -5.63 -12.77 -25.74
C GLY A 339 -5.50 -14.28 -25.59
N GLY A 340 -6.51 -15.01 -26.05
CA GLY A 340 -6.41 -16.46 -26.16
C GLY A 340 -7.68 -17.13 -26.65
N THR A 341 -7.61 -18.46 -26.69
CA THR A 341 -8.67 -19.34 -27.15
C THR A 341 -8.98 -20.37 -26.07
N VAL A 342 -10.24 -20.81 -26.02
CA VAL A 342 -10.70 -21.82 -25.07
C VAL A 342 -11.60 -22.82 -25.80
N PHE A 343 -11.30 -24.10 -25.61
CA PHE A 343 -12.21 -25.18 -25.92
C PHE A 343 -13.02 -25.52 -24.67
N THR A 344 -14.33 -25.66 -24.86
CA THR A 344 -15.28 -26.01 -23.81
C THR A 344 -15.96 -27.32 -24.15
N TYR A 345 -16.42 -28.04 -23.13
CA TYR A 345 -17.28 -29.20 -23.30
C TYR A 345 -18.54 -29.03 -22.46
N ASN A 346 -19.70 -29.21 -23.07
CA ASN A 346 -20.99 -29.16 -22.40
C ASN A 346 -21.39 -30.56 -21.92
N LEU A 347 -21.33 -30.77 -20.60
CA LEU A 347 -21.72 -31.99 -19.89
C LEU A 347 -23.24 -32.08 -19.67
N GLY A 348 -24.00 -31.03 -20.02
CA GLY A 348 -25.44 -30.94 -19.84
C GLY A 348 -26.23 -31.58 -20.98
N GLY A 349 -27.45 -32.05 -20.66
CA GLY A 349 -28.41 -32.60 -21.63
C GLY A 349 -29.10 -31.56 -22.52
N THR A 350 -28.78 -30.27 -22.39
CA THR A 350 -29.32 -29.17 -23.20
C THR A 350 -28.19 -28.22 -23.63
N ALA A 351 -28.40 -27.50 -24.73
CA ALA A 351 -27.41 -26.53 -25.22
C ALA A 351 -27.18 -25.39 -24.19
N GLN A 352 -25.91 -25.00 -24.01
CA GLN A 352 -25.49 -24.00 -23.02
C GLN A 352 -24.75 -22.85 -23.71
N SER A 353 -24.96 -21.63 -23.21
CA SER A 353 -24.20 -20.45 -23.65
C SER A 353 -22.91 -20.29 -22.83
N THR A 354 -21.80 -20.04 -23.50
CA THR A 354 -20.49 -19.76 -22.90
C THR A 354 -19.75 -18.66 -23.65
N ARG A 355 -18.88 -17.92 -22.97
CA ARG A 355 -17.90 -17.03 -23.60
C ARG A 355 -16.52 -17.18 -22.94
N ALA A 356 -15.47 -17.08 -23.74
CA ALA A 356 -14.12 -16.99 -23.22
C ALA A 356 -13.85 -15.57 -22.68
N TRP A 357 -13.05 -15.45 -21.63
CA TRP A 357 -12.51 -14.18 -21.14
C TRP A 357 -11.00 -14.29 -20.94
N VAL A 358 -10.31 -13.16 -21.08
CA VAL A 358 -8.88 -13.01 -20.79
C VAL A 358 -8.69 -12.00 -19.66
N GLN A 359 -7.80 -12.31 -18.72
CA GLN A 359 -7.28 -11.36 -17.74
C GLN A 359 -6.14 -10.59 -18.40
N CYS A 360 -6.33 -9.30 -18.60
CA CYS A 360 -5.35 -8.39 -19.19
C CYS A 360 -4.79 -7.52 -18.07
N CYS A 361 -3.49 -7.58 -17.82
CA CYS A 361 -2.81 -6.84 -16.75
C CYS A 361 -1.70 -5.92 -17.29
N ARG A 362 -1.50 -4.76 -16.64
CA ARG A 362 -0.34 -3.88 -16.85
C ARG A 362 0.24 -3.37 -15.53
N VAL A 363 1.45 -2.83 -15.58
CA VAL A 363 2.07 -2.10 -14.46
C VAL A 363 1.68 -0.62 -14.58
N PRO A 364 0.94 -0.03 -13.62
CA PRO A 364 0.62 1.40 -13.65
C PRO A 364 1.88 2.27 -13.61
N GLY A 365 1.92 3.32 -14.44
CA GLY A 365 3.02 4.30 -14.46
C GLY A 365 4.27 3.87 -15.24
N ARG A 366 4.13 2.96 -16.21
CA ARG A 366 5.13 2.67 -17.25
C ARG A 366 4.49 2.64 -18.63
#